data_AF-A0AAV1SBK9-F1
#
_entry.id   AF-A0AAV1SBK9-F1
#
_cell.length_a   1.000
_cell.length_b   1.000
_cell.length_c   1.000
_cell.angle_alpha   90.00
_cell.angle_beta   90.00
_cell.angle_gamma   90.00
#
_symmetry.space_group_name_H-M   'P 1'
#
loop_
_entity.id
_entity.type
_entity.pdbx_description
1 polymer ?
#
loop_
_entity_poly.entity_id
_entity_poly.type
_entity_poly.pdbx_seq_one_letter_code
_entity_poly.pdbx_strand_id
1 'polypeptide(L)'
;MKRLGGAAGLSLEAFVNAKNNTSFSNPALIKKQREFYKNAKYVSKFKKKLKQQNQPNELSSVVKPSEAENENGEGSKMIKKNKRSKNSLKELYEKRRKEEENARIEREMILKAKKEEREKAESRRKAAREKMSKKTRSGQPVMKYRIEHLLQTVQGSN
;
A
#
# COMPACT_ATOMS: atom_id res chain seq x y z
N MET A 1 -14.85 -16.94 17.74
CA MET A 1 -13.90 -15.90 17.27
C MET A 1 -14.16 -15.61 15.79
N LYS A 2 -14.49 -14.37 15.41
CA LYS A 2 -14.81 -14.00 14.02
C LYS A 2 -13.50 -13.77 13.24
N ARG A 3 -13.20 -14.61 12.25
CA ARG A 3 -12.07 -14.44 11.31
C ARG A 3 -12.46 -13.42 10.24
N LEU A 4 -11.65 -12.38 10.04
CA LEU A 4 -11.85 -11.42 8.96
C LEU A 4 -11.23 -12.00 7.67
N GLY A 5 -12.09 -12.45 6.76
CA GLY A 5 -11.72 -12.82 5.38
C GLY A 5 -11.43 -14.30 5.15
N GLY A 6 -12.46 -15.11 4.92
CA GLY A 6 -12.38 -16.44 4.29
C GLY A 6 -11.54 -17.49 5.03
N ALA A 7 -11.61 -18.75 4.56
CA ALA A 7 -10.99 -19.91 5.23
C ALA A 7 -9.46 -19.80 5.46
N ALA A 8 -8.79 -18.90 4.72
CA ALA A 8 -7.35 -18.65 4.78
C ALA A 8 -6.97 -17.23 5.29
N GLY A 9 -7.88 -16.53 5.99
CA GLY A 9 -7.61 -15.22 6.57
C GLY A 9 -6.70 -15.28 7.81
N LEU A 10 -5.78 -14.31 7.91
CA LEU A 10 -4.93 -14.07 9.08
C LEU A 10 -5.80 -13.87 10.33
N SER A 11 -5.38 -14.43 11.46
CA SER A 11 -6.11 -14.30 12.73
C SER A 11 -6.07 -12.87 13.24
N LEU A 12 -7.08 -12.46 14.02
CA LEU A 12 -7.10 -11.15 14.69
C LEU A 12 -5.83 -10.95 15.56
N GLU A 13 -5.38 -12.02 16.19
CA GLU A 13 -4.14 -12.08 16.95
C GLU A 13 -2.90 -11.77 16.09
N ALA A 14 -2.84 -12.20 14.83
CA ALA A 14 -1.76 -11.85 13.92
C ALA A 14 -1.72 -10.34 13.61
N PHE A 15 -2.88 -9.68 13.53
CA PHE A 15 -2.96 -8.22 13.34
C PHE A 15 -2.54 -7.44 14.59
N VAL A 16 -2.92 -7.92 15.77
CA VAL A 16 -2.48 -7.35 17.05
C VAL A 16 -0.96 -7.51 17.20
N ASN A 17 -0.44 -8.70 16.88
CA ASN A 17 0.99 -9.01 16.95
C ASN A 17 1.83 -8.31 15.85
N ALA A 18 1.22 -7.86 14.76
CA ALA A 18 1.95 -7.07 13.77
C ALA A 18 2.33 -5.67 14.29
N LYS A 19 1.59 -5.15 15.29
CA LYS A 19 1.81 -3.81 15.87
C LYS A 19 2.74 -3.81 17.08
N ASN A 20 2.81 -4.91 17.83
CA ASN A 20 3.66 -5.02 19.03
C ASN A 20 5.10 -5.48 18.71
N ASN A 21 5.36 -6.00 17.52
CA ASN A 21 6.71 -6.25 17.01
C ASN A 21 7.35 -4.94 16.53
N THR A 22 7.64 -4.04 17.47
CA THR A 22 8.49 -2.85 17.28
C THR A 22 9.98 -3.21 17.30
N SER A 23 10.33 -4.45 17.00
CA SER A 23 11.71 -4.87 16.80
C SER A 23 12.18 -4.26 15.48
N PHE A 24 12.95 -3.18 15.59
CA PHE A 24 13.64 -2.50 14.51
C PHE A 24 14.18 -3.53 13.52
N SER A 25 13.48 -3.63 12.40
CA SER A 25 13.65 -4.67 11.40
C SER A 25 15.05 -4.61 10.83
N ASN A 26 15.95 -5.49 11.29
CA ASN A 26 17.31 -5.56 10.79
C ASN A 26 17.26 -5.88 9.29
N PRO A 27 17.68 -4.97 8.40
CA PRO A 27 17.55 -5.14 6.96
C PRO A 27 18.33 -6.35 6.46
N ALA A 28 19.42 -6.76 7.14
CA ALA A 28 20.18 -7.94 6.79
C ALA A 28 19.37 -9.24 7.00
N LEU A 29 18.65 -9.35 8.12
CA LEU A 29 17.82 -10.53 8.41
C LEU A 29 16.65 -10.66 7.44
N ILE A 30 16.01 -9.54 7.09
CA ILE A 30 14.93 -9.50 6.10
C ILE A 30 15.43 -9.90 4.71
N LYS A 31 16.60 -9.39 4.30
CA LYS A 31 17.24 -9.78 3.03
C LYS A 31 17.51 -11.28 3.00
N LYS A 32 18.12 -11.83 4.06
CA LYS A 32 18.40 -13.26 4.19
C LYS A 32 17.12 -14.11 4.09
N GLN A 33 16.04 -13.72 4.76
CA GLN A 33 14.77 -14.45 4.69
C GLN A 33 14.14 -14.40 3.28
N ARG A 34 14.19 -13.24 2.62
CA ARG A 34 13.71 -13.09 1.23
C ARG A 34 14.52 -13.92 0.26
N GLU A 35 15.84 -13.95 0.41
CA GLU A 35 16.75 -14.77 -0.40
C GLU A 35 16.49 -16.26 -0.18
N PHE A 36 16.37 -16.71 1.06
CA PHE A 36 16.03 -18.09 1.38
C PHE A 36 14.73 -18.53 0.68
N TYR A 37 13.68 -17.71 0.74
CA TYR A 37 12.42 -18.00 0.08
C TYR A 37 12.54 -18.04 -1.45
N LYS A 38 13.27 -17.09 -2.05
CA LYS A 38 13.56 -17.10 -3.50
C LYS A 38 14.30 -18.37 -3.90
N ASN A 39 15.33 -18.76 -3.15
CA ASN A 39 16.13 -19.94 -3.41
C ASN A 39 15.31 -21.22 -3.29
N ALA A 40 14.51 -21.36 -2.24
CA ALA A 40 13.59 -22.50 -2.07
C ALA A 40 12.62 -22.62 -3.27
N LYS A 41 12.11 -21.49 -3.77
CA LYS A 41 11.25 -21.44 -4.96
C LYS A 41 11.99 -21.88 -6.22
N TYR A 42 13.23 -21.45 -6.42
CA TYR A 42 14.05 -21.86 -7.57
C TYR A 42 14.39 -23.35 -7.51
N VAL A 43 14.79 -23.87 -6.35
CA VAL A 43 15.05 -25.31 -6.15
C VAL A 43 13.79 -26.13 -6.44
N SER A 44 12.63 -25.70 -5.94
CA SER A 44 11.35 -26.38 -6.19
C SER A 44 10.98 -26.39 -7.68
N LYS A 45 11.17 -25.25 -8.37
CA LYS A 45 10.97 -25.15 -9.82
C LYS A 45 11.92 -26.08 -10.60
N PHE A 46 13.20 -26.11 -10.22
CA PHE A 46 14.19 -26.95 -10.86
C PHE A 46 13.88 -28.44 -10.65
N LYS A 47 13.58 -28.85 -9.42
CA LYS A 47 13.13 -30.22 -9.11
C LYS A 47 11.89 -30.61 -9.92
N LYS A 48 10.93 -29.69 -10.10
CA LYS A 48 9.75 -29.92 -10.94
C LYS A 48 10.12 -30.14 -12.42
N LYS A 49 11.03 -29.32 -12.96
CA LYS A 49 11.52 -29.50 -14.34
C LYS A 49 12.28 -30.82 -14.53
N LEU A 50 13.16 -31.18 -13.59
CA LEU A 50 13.83 -32.48 -13.61
C LEU A 50 12.84 -33.63 -13.57
N LYS A 51 11.80 -33.56 -12.72
CA LYS A 51 10.73 -34.58 -12.71
C LYS A 51 9.98 -34.66 -14.03
N GLN A 52 9.78 -33.55 -14.74
CA GLN A 52 9.13 -33.54 -16.05
C GLN A 52 10.04 -34.11 -17.15
N GLN A 53 11.34 -33.87 -17.08
CA GLN A 53 12.32 -34.41 -18.01
C GLN A 53 12.60 -35.90 -17.79
N ASN A 54 12.52 -36.37 -16.54
CA ASN A 54 12.68 -37.77 -16.16
C ASN A 54 11.36 -38.57 -16.24
N GLN A 55 10.27 -37.98 -16.74
CA GLN A 55 9.17 -38.79 -17.26
C GLN A 55 9.67 -39.38 -18.58
N PRO A 56 9.80 -40.72 -18.72
CA PRO A 56 10.04 -41.29 -20.03
C PRO A 56 8.87 -40.86 -20.93
N ASN A 57 9.20 -40.50 -22.16
CA ASN A 57 8.29 -40.38 -23.30
C ASN A 57 7.64 -41.75 -23.63
N GLU A 58 7.10 -42.46 -22.65
CA GLU A 58 6.18 -43.55 -22.87
C GLU A 58 4.80 -42.93 -22.98
N LEU A 59 4.44 -42.55 -24.20
CA LEU A 59 3.15 -42.81 -24.85
C LEU A 59 3.18 -42.13 -26.23
N SER A 60 4.13 -42.54 -27.07
CA SER A 60 3.93 -42.54 -28.52
C SER A 60 3.59 -43.95 -28.96
N SER A 61 2.33 -44.20 -29.28
CA SER A 61 1.82 -45.12 -30.32
C SER A 61 0.42 -45.59 -29.91
N VAL A 62 -0.59 -45.22 -30.70
CA VAL A 62 -1.57 -46.10 -31.35
C VAL A 62 -2.65 -45.18 -31.93
N VAL A 63 -2.81 -45.28 -33.25
CA VAL A 63 -3.74 -44.54 -34.09
C VAL A 63 -4.99 -45.40 -34.34
N LYS A 64 -6.17 -44.89 -33.91
CA LYS A 64 -7.57 -45.04 -34.45
C LYS A 64 -8.24 -46.45 -34.55
N PRO A 65 -9.55 -46.54 -34.86
CA PRO A 65 -10.73 -45.86 -34.28
C PRO A 65 -11.88 -46.87 -33.96
N SER A 66 -12.86 -46.51 -33.14
CA SER A 66 -14.16 -47.21 -33.16
C SER A 66 -15.30 -46.21 -33.03
N GLU A 67 -16.06 -46.10 -34.10
CA GLU A 67 -17.36 -45.43 -34.14
C GLU A 67 -18.32 -46.11 -33.17
N ALA A 68 -18.99 -45.30 -32.34
CA ALA A 68 -20.30 -45.62 -31.80
C ALA A 68 -20.94 -44.27 -31.45
N GLU A 69 -21.75 -43.77 -32.38
CA GLU A 69 -22.78 -42.80 -32.08
C GLU A 69 -23.56 -43.27 -30.86
N ASN A 70 -23.63 -42.43 -29.82
CA ASN A 70 -24.80 -42.34 -28.98
C ASN A 70 -24.86 -40.93 -28.40
N GLU A 71 -25.84 -40.21 -28.90
CA GLU A 71 -26.32 -38.94 -28.40
C GLU A 71 -26.62 -39.08 -26.91
N ASN A 72 -25.94 -38.31 -26.05
CA ASN A 72 -26.55 -37.93 -24.78
C ASN A 72 -26.10 -36.51 -24.40
N GLY A 73 -27.00 -35.57 -24.65
CA GLY A 73 -26.77 -34.15 -24.42
C GLY A 73 -26.79 -33.79 -22.95
N GLU A 74 -25.63 -33.71 -22.30
CA GLU A 74 -25.50 -33.10 -20.96
C GLU A 74 -24.28 -32.16 -20.79
N GLY A 75 -23.66 -31.69 -21.87
CA GLY A 75 -22.49 -30.78 -21.79
C GLY A 75 -22.81 -29.29 -21.54
N SER A 76 -24.07 -28.85 -21.71
CA SER A 76 -24.38 -27.42 -21.89
C SER A 76 -24.54 -26.60 -20.59
N LYS A 77 -24.72 -27.26 -19.43
CA LYS A 77 -24.99 -26.53 -18.16
C LYS A 77 -23.77 -25.89 -17.51
N MET A 78 -22.54 -26.34 -17.80
CA MET A 78 -21.33 -25.77 -17.17
C MET A 78 -20.89 -24.42 -17.76
N ILE A 79 -21.17 -24.16 -19.04
CA ILE A 79 -20.66 -22.96 -19.73
C ILE A 79 -21.39 -21.67 -19.25
N LYS A 80 -22.68 -21.77 -18.89
CA LYS A 80 -23.48 -20.60 -18.47
C LYS A 80 -23.13 -20.08 -17.06
N LYS A 81 -22.59 -20.92 -16.16
CA LYS A 81 -22.18 -20.48 -14.81
C LYS A 81 -20.93 -19.58 -14.82
N ASN A 82 -20.04 -19.73 -15.81
CA ASN A 82 -18.80 -18.96 -15.90
C ASN A 82 -18.98 -17.50 -16.36
N LYS A 83 -20.10 -17.16 -17.02
CA LYS A 83 -20.38 -15.77 -17.45
C LYS A 83 -20.75 -14.84 -16.28
N ARG A 84 -21.39 -15.34 -15.22
CA ARG A 84 -21.75 -14.53 -14.03
C ARG A 84 -20.53 -14.21 -13.14
N SER A 85 -19.53 -15.09 -13.10
CA SER A 85 -18.29 -14.90 -12.32
C SER A 85 -17.40 -13.76 -12.85
N LYS A 86 -17.30 -13.58 -14.18
CA LYS A 86 -16.43 -12.56 -14.78
C LYS A 86 -16.85 -11.11 -14.45
N ASN A 87 -18.15 -10.88 -14.23
CA ASN A 87 -18.67 -9.56 -13.86
C ASN A 87 -18.27 -9.17 -12.43
N SER A 88 -18.25 -10.14 -11.49
CA SER A 88 -17.85 -9.90 -10.10
C SER A 88 -16.39 -9.49 -9.94
N LEU A 89 -15.50 -9.99 -10.82
CA LEU A 89 -14.08 -9.62 -10.79
C LEU A 89 -13.86 -8.17 -11.23
N LYS A 90 -14.56 -7.73 -12.29
CA LYS A 90 -14.51 -6.35 -12.77
C LYS A 90 -14.98 -5.37 -11.70
N GLU A 91 -16.08 -5.69 -11.03
CA GLU A 91 -16.62 -4.88 -9.93
C GLU A 91 -15.63 -4.76 -8.75
N LEU A 92 -14.92 -5.84 -8.39
CA LEU A 92 -13.89 -5.79 -7.34
C LEU A 92 -12.72 -4.87 -7.70
N TYR A 93 -12.27 -4.91 -8.96
CA TYR A 93 -11.22 -4.01 -9.44
C TYR A 93 -11.66 -2.54 -9.45
N GLU A 94 -12.90 -2.27 -9.88
CA GLU A 94 -13.46 -0.92 -9.87
C GLU A 94 -13.64 -0.38 -8.45
N LYS A 95 -14.11 -1.21 -7.51
CA LYS A 95 -14.21 -0.83 -6.09
C LYS A 95 -12.85 -0.49 -5.50
N ARG A 96 -11.85 -1.36 -5.70
CA ARG A 96 -10.48 -1.11 -5.23
C ARG A 96 -9.89 0.18 -5.81
N ARG A 97 -10.09 0.44 -7.10
CA ARG A 97 -9.59 1.66 -7.74
C ARG A 97 -10.23 2.92 -7.14
N LYS A 98 -11.55 2.90 -6.90
CA LYS A 98 -12.28 4.01 -6.26
C LYS A 98 -11.81 4.26 -4.84
N GLU A 99 -11.59 3.20 -4.07
CA GLU A 99 -11.04 3.30 -2.70
C GLU A 99 -9.62 3.89 -2.70
N GLU A 100 -8.76 3.45 -3.61
CA GLU A 100 -7.40 3.99 -3.73
C GLU A 100 -7.40 5.46 -4.19
N GLU A 101 -8.32 5.86 -5.06
CA GLU A 101 -8.49 7.24 -5.51
C GLU A 101 -8.99 8.15 -4.39
N ASN A 102 -10.03 7.73 -3.66
CA ASN A 102 -10.53 8.45 -2.49
C ASN A 102 -9.44 8.62 -1.43
N ALA A 103 -8.67 7.57 -1.15
CA ALA A 103 -7.55 7.63 -0.20
C ALA A 103 -6.44 8.59 -0.66
N ARG A 104 -6.23 8.77 -1.97
CA ARG A 104 -5.30 9.78 -2.50
C ARG A 104 -5.84 11.18 -2.27
N ILE A 105 -7.12 11.40 -2.60
CA ILE A 105 -7.79 12.70 -2.43
C ILE A 105 -7.76 13.12 -0.95
N GLU A 106 -8.10 12.23 -0.03
CA GLU A 106 -8.05 12.50 1.42
C GLU A 106 -6.65 12.89 1.89
N ARG A 107 -5.61 12.17 1.43
CA ARG A 107 -4.21 12.49 1.75
C ARG A 107 -3.80 13.85 1.18
N GLU A 108 -4.19 14.15 -0.05
CA GLU A 108 -3.91 15.44 -0.67
C GLU A 108 -4.62 16.59 0.06
N MET A 109 -5.85 16.39 0.51
CA MET A 109 -6.55 17.37 1.35
C MET A 109 -5.82 17.62 2.67
N ILE A 110 -5.38 16.57 3.36
CA ILE A 110 -4.61 16.70 4.61
C ILE A 110 -3.29 17.43 4.36
N LEU A 111 -2.58 17.08 3.29
CA LEU A 111 -1.31 17.73 2.92
C LEU A 111 -1.51 19.21 2.59
N LYS A 112 -2.59 19.55 1.85
CA LYS A 112 -2.93 20.93 1.50
C LYS A 112 -3.28 21.74 2.74
N ALA A 113 -4.10 21.22 3.64
CA ALA A 113 -4.42 21.88 4.91
C ALA A 113 -3.16 22.12 5.76
N LYS A 114 -2.28 21.12 5.88
CA LYS A 114 -1.01 21.26 6.60
C LYS A 114 -0.06 22.27 5.94
N LYS A 115 -0.07 22.36 4.61
CA LYS A 115 0.73 23.35 3.87
C LYS A 115 0.21 24.76 4.12
N GLU A 116 -1.10 24.96 4.09
CA GLU A 116 -1.74 26.24 4.37
C GLU A 116 -1.46 26.71 5.81
N GLU A 117 -1.54 25.81 6.79
CA GLU A 117 -1.19 26.11 8.19
C GLU A 117 0.27 26.57 8.32
N ARG A 118 1.20 25.85 7.67
CA ARG A 118 2.62 26.23 7.63
C ARG A 118 2.83 27.59 6.98
N GLU A 119 2.18 27.85 5.87
CA GLU A 119 2.29 29.13 5.15
C GLU A 119 1.74 30.30 5.99
N LYS A 120 0.64 30.09 6.72
CA LYS A 120 0.11 31.07 7.69
C LYS A 120 1.09 31.32 8.85
N ALA A 121 1.71 30.27 9.38
CA ALA A 121 2.72 30.44 10.43
C ALA A 121 3.98 31.16 9.91
N GLU A 122 4.43 30.82 8.70
CA GLU A 122 5.57 31.47 8.05
C GLU A 122 5.30 32.93 7.70
N SER A 123 4.10 33.26 7.21
CA SER A 123 3.74 34.65 6.90
C SER A 123 3.70 35.51 8.16
N ARG A 124 3.14 34.99 9.26
CA ARG A 124 3.21 35.63 10.59
C ARG A 124 4.65 35.86 11.04
N ARG A 125 5.51 34.85 10.93
CA ARG A 125 6.94 34.94 11.28
C ARG A 125 7.67 35.97 10.40
N LYS A 126 7.43 35.97 9.09
CA LYS A 126 8.03 36.94 8.15
C LYS A 126 7.61 38.36 8.48
N ALA A 127 6.32 38.60 8.71
CA ALA A 127 5.81 39.92 9.08
C ALA A 127 6.41 40.42 10.42
N ALA A 128 6.54 39.54 11.42
CA ALA A 128 7.21 39.88 12.68
C ALA A 128 8.69 40.22 12.44
N ARG A 129 9.41 39.41 11.64
CA ARG A 129 10.81 39.65 11.29
C ARG A 129 11.00 40.98 10.55
N GLU A 130 10.11 41.28 9.60
CA GLU A 130 10.13 42.52 8.84
C GLU A 130 9.98 43.73 9.76
N LYS A 131 8.97 43.73 10.65
CA LYS A 131 8.79 44.78 11.66
C LYS A 131 10.04 44.98 12.53
N MET A 132 10.65 43.88 12.99
CA MET A 132 11.86 43.91 13.83
C MET A 132 13.12 44.38 13.08
N SER A 133 13.14 44.25 11.75
CA SER A 133 14.25 44.67 10.89
C SER A 133 14.19 46.15 10.48
N LYS A 134 13.08 46.84 10.77
CA LYS A 134 12.91 48.27 10.46
C LYS A 134 13.93 49.11 11.23
N LYS A 135 14.53 50.08 10.54
CA LYS A 135 15.54 50.99 11.08
C LYS A 135 15.10 52.45 10.92
N THR A 136 15.58 53.31 11.79
CA THR A 136 15.48 54.77 11.71
C THR A 136 16.42 55.30 10.63
N ARG A 137 16.34 56.61 10.34
CA ARG A 137 17.25 57.29 9.40
C ARG A 137 18.73 57.15 9.77
N SER A 138 19.05 57.01 11.06
CA SER A 138 20.40 56.79 11.57
C SER A 138 20.81 55.30 11.59
N GLY A 139 19.98 54.39 11.09
CA GLY A 139 20.26 52.95 11.04
C GLY A 139 19.98 52.21 12.36
N GLN A 140 19.54 52.90 13.41
CA GLN A 140 19.14 52.27 14.66
C GLN A 140 17.80 51.54 14.48
N PRO A 141 17.60 50.38 15.10
CA PRO A 141 16.33 49.67 14.95
C PRO A 141 15.17 50.43 15.61
N VAL A 142 14.00 50.38 14.97
CA VAL A 142 12.83 51.11 15.46
C VAL A 142 12.34 50.50 16.76
N MET A 143 12.49 51.24 17.86
CA MET A 143 12.21 50.75 19.22
C MET A 143 10.74 50.36 19.44
N LYS A 144 9.79 51.01 18.75
CA LYS A 144 8.35 50.68 18.82
C LYS A 144 8.09 49.18 18.66
N TYR A 145 8.59 48.57 17.58
CA TYR A 145 8.34 47.15 17.29
C TYR A 145 9.11 46.21 18.20
N ARG A 146 10.29 46.64 18.69
CA ARG A 146 11.09 45.86 19.63
C ARG A 146 10.44 45.78 21.01
N ILE A 147 9.95 46.90 21.52
CA ILE A 147 9.26 46.96 22.80
C ILE A 147 7.96 46.14 22.72
N GLU A 148 7.19 46.27 21.63
CA GLU A 148 5.99 45.44 21.39
C GLU A 148 6.31 43.94 21.44
N HIS A 149 7.40 43.50 20.81
CA HIS A 149 7.83 42.10 20.86
C HIS A 149 8.21 41.65 22.27
N LEU A 150 8.99 42.45 23.00
CA LEU A 150 9.39 42.15 24.39
C LEU A 150 8.17 42.02 25.30
N LEU A 151 7.21 42.95 25.20
CA LEU A 151 5.96 42.89 25.96
C LEU A 151 5.16 41.63 25.62
N GLN A 152 5.06 41.28 24.34
CA GLN A 152 4.37 40.06 23.92
C GLN A 152 5.05 38.79 24.45
N THR A 153 6.39 38.74 24.51
CA THR A 153 7.11 37.60 25.10
C THR A 153 6.90 37.48 26.61
N VAL A 154 6.82 38.60 27.33
CA VAL A 154 6.56 38.61 28.78
C VAL A 154 5.10 38.23 29.07
N GLN A 155 4.13 38.68 28.26
CA GLN A 155 2.72 38.33 28.45
C GLN A 155 2.40 36.88 28.05
N GLY A 156 3.10 36.33 27.06
CA GLY A 156 2.91 34.94 26.60
C GLY A 156 3.72 33.89 27.36
N SER A 157 4.51 34.29 28.36
CA SER A 157 5.28 33.38 29.24
C SER A 157 4.61 33.11 30.59
N ASN A 158 3.34 33.51 30.73
CA ASN A 158 2.46 33.14 31.85
C ASN A 158 1.58 31.93 31.50
#